data_AF-A0A7V9N946-F1
#
_entry.id   AF-A0A7V9N946-F1
#
_cell.length_a   1.000
_cell.length_b   1.000
_cell.length_c   1.000
_cell.angle_alpha   90.00
_cell.angle_beta   90.00
_cell.angle_gamma   90.00
#
_symmetry.space_group_name_H-M   'P 1'
#
loop_
_entity.id
_entity.type
_entity.pdbx_description
1 polymer ?
#
loop_
_entity_poly.entity_id
_entity_poly.type
_entity_poly.pdbx_seq_one_letter_code
_entity_poly.pdbx_strand_id
1 'polypeptide(L)'
;MARLFSIKPTLTMKGRQFKGLRGWAGKPTHPPLTDIPVAAYVLAAVFDLISFIAGRGEGESRLAHDLFRAGTFTIIAGAIVSIPTALTGFWDWLKSTAPHTQAWRTANWHMAVMLTVTAIVIVNIIVRLASDSNATPAGVMIISLIIGGLVSLGAAYGGALVYEYGFNVETSGDHPAWHESEEDVYPGSK
;
A
#
# COMPACT_ATOMS: atom_id res chain seq x y z
N MET A 1 -38.80 13.74 -0.90
CA MET A 1 -38.12 12.72 -1.74
C MET A 1 -36.77 12.52 -1.10
N ALA A 2 -36.43 11.28 -0.71
CA ALA A 2 -35.14 11.00 -0.11
C ALA A 2 -34.01 11.36 -1.07
N ARG A 3 -33.00 12.11 -0.61
CA ARG A 3 -31.78 12.35 -1.38
C ARG A 3 -31.01 11.04 -1.54
N LEU A 4 -30.84 10.59 -2.78
CA LEU A 4 -30.10 9.36 -3.10
C LEU A 4 -28.58 9.55 -3.18
N PHE A 5 -28.12 10.80 -3.32
CA PHE A 5 -26.71 11.13 -3.51
C PHE A 5 -26.28 12.31 -2.64
N SER A 6 -25.11 12.16 -2.01
CA SER A 6 -24.35 13.26 -1.40
C SER A 6 -23.07 13.48 -2.20
N ILE A 7 -22.95 14.63 -2.87
CA ILE A 7 -21.77 15.00 -3.66
C ILE A 7 -20.95 16.00 -2.87
N LYS A 8 -19.92 15.49 -2.20
CA LYS A 8 -19.03 16.27 -1.33
C LYS A 8 -17.70 16.57 -2.02
N PRO A 9 -17.12 17.77 -1.85
CA PRO A 9 -15.72 18.00 -2.21
C PRO A 9 -14.82 17.25 -1.22
N THR A 10 -14.62 15.95 -1.44
CA THR A 10 -13.85 15.05 -0.57
C THR A 10 -12.40 15.48 -0.43
N LEU A 11 -11.87 16.28 -1.36
CA LEU A 11 -10.52 16.87 -1.33
C LEU A 11 -10.43 18.21 -0.60
N THR A 12 -11.52 18.72 0.01
CA THR A 12 -11.45 20.01 0.74
C THR A 12 -10.41 19.96 1.88
N MET A 13 -9.49 20.93 1.86
CA MET A 13 -8.49 21.15 2.90
C MET A 13 -8.86 22.34 3.81
N LYS A 14 -9.96 23.02 3.51
CA LYS A 14 -10.41 24.20 4.27
C LYS A 14 -10.63 23.81 5.74
N GLY A 15 -10.04 24.59 6.64
CA GLY A 15 -10.12 24.35 8.09
C GLY A 15 -9.21 23.25 8.63
N ARG A 16 -8.45 22.54 7.78
CA ARG A 16 -7.51 21.49 8.23
C ARG A 16 -6.12 22.06 8.42
N GLN A 17 -5.50 21.75 9.55
CA GLN A 17 -4.10 22.06 9.78
C GLN A 17 -3.20 21.19 8.88
N PHE A 18 -2.28 21.83 8.16
CA PHE A 18 -1.22 21.14 7.41
C PHE A 18 -0.11 20.66 8.36
N LYS A 19 0.33 19.41 8.20
CA LYS A 19 1.31 18.74 9.07
C LYS A 19 2.58 18.30 8.32
N GLY A 20 2.87 18.91 7.16
CA GLY A 20 4.02 18.56 6.33
C GLY A 20 3.81 17.24 5.59
N LEU A 21 4.83 16.37 5.55
CA LEU A 21 4.78 15.07 4.86
C LEU A 21 3.67 14.14 5.39
N ARG A 22 3.19 14.36 6.62
CA ARG A 22 2.07 13.62 7.24
C ARG A 22 0.73 13.91 6.55
N GLY A 23 0.65 15.00 5.77
CA GLY A 23 -0.58 15.45 5.14
C GLY A 23 -1.33 16.46 5.98
N TRP A 24 -2.65 16.31 6.06
CA TRP A 24 -3.54 17.22 6.77
C TRP A 24 -4.21 16.51 7.95
N ALA A 25 -4.65 17.27 8.96
CA ALA A 25 -5.47 16.72 10.03
C ALA A 25 -6.65 15.91 9.44
N GLY A 26 -6.80 14.64 9.85
CA GLY A 26 -7.83 13.71 9.37
C GLY A 26 -7.67 13.23 7.91
N LYS A 27 -6.57 13.56 7.24
CA LYS A 27 -6.23 13.12 5.87
C LYS A 27 -4.73 12.81 5.77
N PRO A 28 -4.29 11.65 6.28
CA PRO A 28 -2.89 11.28 6.25
C PRO A 28 -2.42 10.96 4.83
N THR A 29 -1.16 11.30 4.52
CA THR A 29 -0.55 11.03 3.20
C THR A 29 -0.15 9.57 3.05
N HIS A 30 0.35 8.94 4.11
CA HIS A 30 0.97 7.62 4.02
C HIS A 30 -0.01 6.51 3.59
N PRO A 31 -1.19 6.31 4.22
CA PRO A 31 -2.07 5.19 3.88
C PRO A 31 -2.51 5.17 2.40
N PRO A 32 -2.99 6.29 1.79
CA PRO A 32 -3.32 6.28 0.37
C PRO A 32 -2.14 5.97 -0.55
N LEU A 33 -0.91 6.36 -0.17
CA LEU A 33 0.28 6.02 -0.94
C LEU A 33 0.60 4.53 -0.88
N THR A 34 0.24 3.82 0.20
CA THR A 34 0.51 2.37 0.33
C THR A 34 -0.29 1.51 -0.63
N ASP A 35 -1.43 1.98 -1.15
CA ASP A 35 -2.28 1.21 -2.05
C ASP A 35 -1.52 0.75 -3.31
N ILE A 36 -0.68 1.65 -3.85
CA ILE A 36 0.10 1.40 -5.06
C ILE A 36 1.14 0.28 -4.87
N PRO A 37 2.10 0.37 -3.92
CA PRO A 37 3.08 -0.70 -3.72
C PRO A 37 2.44 -2.01 -3.26
N VAL A 38 1.38 -1.99 -2.43
CA VAL A 38 0.66 -3.22 -2.04
C VAL A 38 0.10 -3.91 -3.27
N ALA A 39 -0.67 -3.19 -4.10
CA ALA A 39 -1.24 -3.76 -5.32
C ALA A 39 -0.16 -4.22 -6.30
N ALA A 40 0.88 -3.40 -6.51
CA ALA A 40 1.98 -3.72 -7.43
C ALA A 40 2.70 -5.01 -7.04
N TYR A 41 3.04 -5.18 -5.77
CA TYR A 41 3.79 -6.34 -5.30
C TYR A 41 2.94 -7.62 -5.30
N VAL A 42 1.64 -7.53 -4.98
CA VAL A 42 0.72 -8.65 -5.11
C VAL A 42 0.52 -9.04 -6.58
N LEU A 43 0.32 -8.07 -7.47
CA LEU A 43 0.16 -8.33 -8.90
C LEU A 43 1.43 -8.90 -9.53
N ALA A 44 2.60 -8.40 -9.17
CA ALA A 44 3.87 -8.95 -9.64
C ALA A 44 4.00 -10.44 -9.26
N ALA A 45 3.65 -10.80 -8.02
CA ALA A 45 3.62 -12.19 -7.56
C ALA A 45 2.66 -13.08 -8.37
N VAL A 46 1.47 -12.57 -8.69
CA VAL A 46 0.50 -13.27 -9.54
C VAL A 46 1.02 -13.44 -10.98
N PHE A 47 1.56 -12.38 -11.58
CA PHE A 47 2.11 -12.45 -12.94
C PHE A 47 3.27 -13.44 -13.04
N ASP A 48 4.15 -13.46 -12.05
CA ASP A 48 5.26 -14.41 -11.99
C ASP A 48 4.82 -15.85 -11.82
N LEU A 49 3.80 -16.10 -11.00
CA LEU A 49 3.24 -17.44 -10.83
C LEU A 49 2.65 -17.94 -12.15
N ILE A 50 1.85 -17.11 -12.83
CA ILE A 50 1.24 -17.48 -14.10
C ILE A 50 2.32 -17.64 -15.17
N SER A 51 3.31 -16.74 -15.22
CA SER A 51 4.44 -16.83 -16.16
C SER A 51 5.22 -18.13 -15.97
N PHE A 52 5.56 -18.48 -14.73
CA PHE A 52 6.27 -19.71 -14.42
C PHE A 52 5.48 -20.96 -14.85
N ILE A 53 4.18 -21.00 -14.58
CA ILE A 53 3.31 -22.13 -14.99
C ILE A 53 3.22 -22.20 -16.51
N ALA A 54 2.98 -21.09 -17.18
CA ALA A 54 2.84 -21.01 -18.63
C ALA A 54 4.16 -21.30 -19.38
N GLY A 55 5.30 -21.12 -18.73
CA GLY A 55 6.64 -21.40 -19.28
C GLY A 55 7.11 -22.85 -19.16
N ARG A 56 6.32 -23.75 -18.54
CA ARG A 56 6.67 -25.18 -18.39
C ARG A 56 6.30 -26.05 -19.60
N GLY A 57 5.58 -25.52 -20.58
CA GLY A 57 5.22 -26.26 -21.80
C GLY A 57 6.39 -26.44 -22.76
N GLU A 58 6.21 -27.28 -23.79
CA GLU A 58 7.17 -27.40 -24.89
C GLU A 58 7.12 -26.16 -25.78
N GLY A 59 8.27 -25.49 -25.96
CA GLY A 59 8.42 -24.30 -26.81
C GLY A 59 8.30 -22.97 -26.07
N GLU A 60 8.53 -21.87 -26.79
CA GLU A 60 8.45 -20.53 -26.21
C GLU A 60 6.99 -20.08 -26.00
N SER A 61 6.65 -19.77 -24.74
CA SER A 61 5.33 -19.27 -24.37
C SER A 61 5.31 -17.75 -24.38
N ARG A 62 4.64 -17.17 -25.38
CA ARG A 62 4.44 -15.71 -25.45
C ARG A 62 3.78 -15.15 -24.19
N LEU A 63 2.78 -15.87 -23.66
CA LEU A 63 2.10 -15.48 -22.43
C LEU A 63 3.07 -15.42 -21.25
N ALA A 64 3.95 -16.42 -21.13
CA ALA A 64 4.94 -16.46 -20.05
C ALA A 64 5.90 -15.27 -20.13
N HIS A 65 6.41 -14.98 -21.33
CA HIS A 65 7.29 -13.85 -21.57
C HIS A 65 6.61 -12.50 -21.26
N ASP A 66 5.41 -12.28 -21.78
CA ASP A 66 4.69 -11.01 -21.60
C ASP A 66 4.35 -10.78 -20.11
N LEU A 67 3.98 -11.83 -19.37
CA LEU A 67 3.72 -11.75 -17.93
C LEU A 67 4.99 -11.56 -17.08
N PHE A 68 6.12 -12.16 -17.47
CA PHE A 68 7.39 -11.92 -16.77
C PHE A 68 7.82 -10.44 -16.92
N ARG A 69 7.66 -9.87 -18.12
CA ARG A 69 7.90 -8.45 -18.37
C ARG A 69 6.92 -7.56 -17.61
N ALA A 70 5.62 -7.89 -17.63
CA ALA A 70 4.62 -7.17 -16.87
C ALA A 70 4.95 -7.16 -15.38
N GLY A 71 5.24 -8.32 -14.77
CA GLY A 71 5.67 -8.44 -13.39
C GLY A 71 6.92 -7.62 -13.07
N THR A 72 7.89 -7.60 -13.98
CA THR A 72 9.13 -6.81 -13.84
C THR A 72 8.85 -5.30 -13.84
N PHE A 73 8.04 -4.78 -14.77
CA PHE A 73 7.69 -3.36 -14.76
C PHE A 73 6.81 -2.99 -13.56
N THR A 74 5.86 -3.85 -13.19
CA THR A 74 4.98 -3.62 -12.05
C THR A 74 5.76 -3.54 -10.74
N ILE A 75 6.69 -4.47 -10.47
CA ILE A 75 7.48 -4.44 -9.24
C ILE A 75 8.40 -3.22 -9.19
N ILE A 76 8.97 -2.78 -10.33
CA ILE A 76 9.79 -1.56 -10.41
C ILE A 76 8.92 -0.33 -10.13
N ALA A 77 7.74 -0.23 -10.71
CA ALA A 77 6.81 0.88 -10.45
C ALA A 77 6.40 0.93 -8.97
N GLY A 78 6.10 -0.23 -8.37
CA GLY A 78 5.83 -0.36 -6.94
C GLY A 78 7.02 0.08 -6.07
N ALA A 79 8.24 -0.27 -6.45
CA ALA A 79 9.46 0.15 -5.75
C ALA A 79 9.68 1.67 -5.81
N ILE A 80 9.45 2.29 -6.96
CA ILE A 80 9.54 3.76 -7.12
C ILE A 80 8.55 4.46 -6.17
N VAL A 81 7.30 4.01 -6.14
CA VAL A 81 6.27 4.60 -5.26
C VAL A 81 6.47 4.24 -3.78
N SER A 82 7.17 3.15 -3.50
CA SER A 82 7.56 2.80 -2.13
C SER A 82 8.49 3.85 -1.49
N ILE A 83 9.25 4.61 -2.29
CA ILE A 83 10.13 5.67 -1.78
C ILE A 83 9.32 6.77 -1.05
N PRO A 84 8.40 7.51 -1.70
CA PRO A 84 7.58 8.50 -0.99
C PRO A 84 6.67 7.86 0.07
N THR A 85 6.24 6.62 -0.13
CA THR A 85 5.45 5.86 0.87
C THR A 85 6.26 5.66 2.16
N ALA A 86 7.50 5.17 2.06
CA ALA A 86 8.36 4.95 3.21
C ALA A 86 8.74 6.28 3.90
N LEU A 87 9.01 7.33 3.13
CA LEU A 87 9.33 8.66 3.68
C LEU A 87 8.17 9.24 4.51
N THR A 88 6.94 9.17 3.97
CA THR A 88 5.75 9.66 4.67
C THR A 88 5.44 8.80 5.90
N GLY A 89 5.56 7.48 5.81
CA GLY A 89 5.38 6.55 6.93
C GLY A 89 6.42 6.72 8.04
N PHE A 90 7.68 6.96 7.67
CA PHE A 90 8.74 7.26 8.64
C PHE A 90 8.48 8.58 9.38
N TRP A 91 8.00 9.61 8.67
CA TRP A 91 7.66 10.88 9.31
C TRP A 91 6.47 10.76 10.26
N ASP A 92 5.50 9.95 9.88
CA ASP A 92 4.36 9.58 10.71
C ASP A 92 4.79 8.84 11.98
N TRP A 93 5.67 7.85 11.84
CA TRP A 93 6.30 7.16 12.96
C TRP A 93 7.01 8.14 13.91
N LEU A 94 7.87 9.00 13.36
CA LEU A 94 8.71 9.94 14.10
C LEU A 94 7.90 11.01 14.86
N LYS A 95 6.77 11.46 14.31
CA LYS A 95 6.04 12.64 14.82
C LYS A 95 4.65 12.34 15.39
N SER A 96 4.12 11.13 15.21
CA SER A 96 2.75 10.77 15.60
C SER A 96 2.68 9.58 16.56
N THR A 97 3.83 8.96 16.87
CA THR A 97 3.86 7.71 17.63
C THR A 97 4.54 7.93 18.97
N ALA A 98 3.76 8.02 20.04
CA ALA A 98 4.29 8.15 21.39
C ALA A 98 5.07 6.86 21.78
N PRO A 99 6.34 6.97 22.23
CA PRO A 99 7.14 5.81 22.61
C PRO A 99 6.46 4.92 23.66
N HIS A 100 6.81 3.63 23.64
CA HIS A 100 6.37 2.61 24.63
C HIS A 100 4.86 2.29 24.65
N THR A 101 4.07 2.84 23.74
CA THR A 101 2.65 2.47 23.57
C THR A 101 2.49 1.18 22.75
N GLN A 102 1.29 0.57 22.78
CA GLN A 102 0.96 -0.55 21.89
C GLN A 102 1.01 -0.16 20.41
N ALA A 103 0.50 1.03 20.07
CA ALA A 103 0.60 1.58 18.72
C ALA A 103 2.06 1.71 18.28
N TRP A 104 2.96 2.15 19.18
CA TRP A 104 4.40 2.23 18.88
C TRP A 104 5.04 0.89 18.58
N ARG A 105 4.75 -0.14 19.38
CA ARG A 105 5.26 -1.50 19.11
C ARG A 105 4.73 -2.05 17.78
N THR A 106 3.45 -1.79 17.47
CA THR A 106 2.82 -2.21 16.21
C THR A 106 3.43 -1.48 15.01
N ALA A 107 3.64 -0.16 15.13
CA ALA A 107 4.27 0.64 14.08
C ALA A 107 5.73 0.22 13.83
N ASN A 108 6.49 -0.12 14.88
CA ASN A 108 7.84 -0.67 14.74
C ASN A 108 7.83 -2.00 14.00
N TRP A 109 6.90 -2.90 14.35
CA TRP A 109 6.78 -4.20 13.70
C TRP A 109 6.40 -4.05 12.22
N HIS A 110 5.39 -3.23 11.92
CA HIS A 110 5.01 -2.88 10.56
C HIS A 110 6.22 -2.33 9.76
N MET A 111 6.94 -1.36 10.32
CA MET A 111 8.12 -0.78 9.68
C MET A 111 9.21 -1.84 9.43
N ALA A 112 9.49 -2.70 10.41
CA ALA A 112 10.46 -3.77 10.26
C ALA A 112 10.09 -4.72 9.09
N VAL A 113 8.84 -5.17 9.04
CA VAL A 113 8.33 -6.01 7.93
C VAL A 113 8.49 -5.28 6.59
N MET A 114 8.11 -4.01 6.50
CA MET A 114 8.18 -3.26 5.23
C MET A 114 9.60 -2.94 4.77
N LEU A 115 10.55 -2.73 5.70
CA LEU A 115 11.96 -2.61 5.36
C LEU A 115 12.54 -3.94 4.85
N THR A 116 12.15 -5.06 5.44
CA THR A 116 12.49 -6.40 4.94
C THR A 116 11.93 -6.62 3.53
N VAL A 117 10.65 -6.30 3.30
CA VAL A 117 10.02 -6.37 1.97
C VAL A 117 10.80 -5.53 0.96
N THR A 118 11.16 -4.29 1.33
CA THR A 118 11.91 -3.38 0.47
C THR A 118 13.25 -3.97 0.05
N ALA A 119 14.01 -4.55 0.99
CA ALA A 119 15.29 -5.20 0.68
C ALA A 119 15.11 -6.39 -0.28
N ILE A 120 14.10 -7.23 -0.05
CA ILE A 120 13.80 -8.39 -0.90
C ILE A 120 13.36 -7.93 -2.30
N VAL A 121 12.56 -6.86 -2.41
CA VAL A 121 12.14 -6.26 -3.69
C VAL A 121 13.35 -5.76 -4.49
N ILE A 122 14.29 -5.06 -3.84
CA ILE A 122 15.53 -4.59 -4.50
C ILE A 122 16.31 -5.78 -5.07
N VAL A 123 16.51 -6.83 -4.28
CA VAL A 123 17.19 -8.06 -4.74
C VAL A 123 16.43 -8.70 -5.91
N ASN A 124 15.10 -8.80 -5.81
CA ASN A 124 14.26 -9.37 -6.87
C ASN A 124 14.37 -8.56 -8.18
N ILE A 125 14.37 -7.22 -8.12
CA ILE A 125 14.59 -6.35 -9.27
C ILE A 125 15.96 -6.59 -9.89
N ILE A 126 17.03 -6.64 -9.08
CA ILE A 126 18.39 -6.89 -9.58
C ILE A 126 18.46 -8.24 -10.31
N VAL A 127 17.90 -9.30 -9.70
CA VAL A 127 17.89 -10.65 -10.31
C VAL A 127 17.12 -10.67 -11.63
N ARG A 128 15.98 -9.97 -11.72
CA ARG A 128 15.22 -9.85 -12.98
C ARG A 128 16.01 -9.15 -14.07
N LEU A 129 16.62 -8.02 -13.74
CA LEU A 129 17.36 -7.20 -14.71
C LEU A 129 18.65 -7.88 -15.19
N ALA A 130 19.17 -8.83 -14.43
CA ALA A 130 20.31 -9.67 -14.81
C ALA A 130 19.90 -10.98 -15.50
N SER A 131 18.60 -11.26 -15.67
CA SER A 131 18.11 -12.51 -16.22
C SER A 131 17.82 -12.39 -17.72
N ASP A 132 18.36 -13.33 -18.51
CA ASP A 132 18.04 -13.49 -19.93
C ASP A 132 16.87 -14.47 -20.17
N SER A 133 16.08 -14.78 -19.14
CA SER A 133 15.02 -15.79 -19.22
C SER A 133 13.77 -15.27 -19.96
N ASN A 134 13.23 -16.11 -20.85
CA ASN A 134 11.98 -15.83 -21.56
C ASN A 134 10.70 -16.07 -20.74
N ALA A 135 10.82 -16.58 -19.51
CA ALA A 135 9.73 -16.78 -18.56
C ALA A 135 10.26 -16.58 -17.14
N THR A 136 9.38 -16.36 -16.16
CA THR A 136 9.80 -16.18 -14.77
C THR A 136 10.56 -17.41 -14.27
N PRO A 137 11.84 -17.29 -13.85
CA PRO A 137 12.57 -18.39 -13.24
C PRO A 137 11.96 -18.81 -11.90
N ALA A 138 12.08 -20.09 -11.53
CA ALA A 138 11.51 -20.62 -10.28
C ALA A 138 11.92 -19.80 -9.03
N GLY A 139 13.20 -19.41 -8.94
CA GLY A 139 13.70 -18.60 -7.83
C GLY A 139 13.06 -17.20 -7.76
N VAL A 140 12.87 -16.55 -8.92
CA VAL A 140 12.18 -15.24 -8.99
C VAL A 140 10.73 -15.39 -8.55
N MET A 141 10.03 -16.43 -9.03
CA MET A 141 8.65 -16.71 -8.63
C MET A 141 8.52 -16.91 -7.11
N ILE A 142 9.40 -17.71 -6.49
CA ILE A 142 9.37 -17.94 -5.03
C ILE A 142 9.54 -16.61 -4.28
N ILE A 143 10.55 -15.81 -4.68
CA ILE A 143 10.82 -14.52 -4.04
C ILE A 143 9.62 -13.58 -4.20
N SER A 144 8.99 -13.53 -5.37
CA SER A 144 7.80 -12.69 -5.59
C SER A 144 6.61 -13.11 -4.75
N LEU A 145 6.37 -14.42 -4.59
CA LEU A 145 5.32 -14.92 -3.68
C LEU A 145 5.60 -14.54 -2.22
N ILE A 146 6.86 -14.62 -1.79
CA ILE A 146 7.28 -14.15 -0.45
C ILE A 146 7.03 -12.65 -0.29
N ILE A 147 7.40 -11.84 -1.29
CA ILE A 147 7.12 -10.40 -1.31
C ILE A 147 5.61 -10.15 -1.20
N GLY A 148 4.80 -10.81 -2.03
CA GLY A 148 3.34 -10.69 -2.03
C GLY A 148 2.70 -11.08 -0.69
N GLY A 149 3.19 -12.13 -0.05
CA GLY A 149 2.74 -12.55 1.28
C GLY A 149 3.13 -11.55 2.38
N LEU A 150 4.40 -11.13 2.41
CA LEU A 150 4.90 -10.20 3.42
C LEU A 150 4.30 -8.80 3.28
N VAL A 151 4.09 -8.29 2.06
CA VAL A 151 3.42 -6.99 1.86
C VAL A 151 1.96 -7.06 2.31
N SER A 152 1.27 -8.18 2.08
CA SER A 152 -0.11 -8.37 2.56
C SER A 152 -0.17 -8.40 4.09
N LEU A 153 0.79 -9.07 4.74
CA LEU A 153 0.93 -9.04 6.20
C LEU A 153 1.24 -7.62 6.70
N GLY A 154 2.15 -6.91 6.04
CA GLY A 154 2.47 -5.50 6.34
C GLY A 154 1.24 -4.61 6.22
N ALA A 155 0.44 -4.79 5.17
CA ALA A 155 -0.81 -4.08 4.94
C ALA A 155 -1.85 -4.37 6.04
N ALA A 156 -1.92 -5.60 6.55
CA ALA A 156 -2.80 -5.93 7.69
C ALA A 156 -2.42 -5.15 8.96
N TYR A 157 -1.13 -5.08 9.31
CA TYR A 157 -0.68 -4.27 10.45
C TYR A 157 -0.87 -2.76 10.20
N GLY A 158 -0.65 -2.28 8.97
CA GLY A 158 -0.95 -0.90 8.59
C GLY A 158 -2.43 -0.57 8.73
N GLY A 159 -3.30 -1.50 8.32
CA GLY A 159 -4.74 -1.44 8.50
C GLY A 159 -5.14 -1.36 9.97
N ALA A 160 -4.57 -2.19 10.84
CA ALA A 160 -4.83 -2.11 12.28
C ALA A 160 -4.44 -0.75 12.87
N LEU A 161 -3.28 -0.19 12.46
CA LEU A 161 -2.88 1.17 12.89
C LEU A 161 -3.94 2.22 12.50
N VAL A 162 -4.45 2.18 11.26
CA VAL A 162 -5.40 3.18 10.77
C VAL A 162 -6.82 2.95 11.31
N TYR A 163 -7.36 1.75 11.13
CA TYR A 163 -8.77 1.43 11.35
C TYR A 163 -9.10 1.05 12.80
N GLU A 164 -8.14 0.47 13.54
CA GLU A 164 -8.37 0.09 14.94
C GLU A 164 -7.81 1.13 15.91
N TYR A 165 -6.62 1.66 15.65
CA TYR A 165 -5.97 2.63 16.56
C TYR A 165 -6.22 4.10 16.18
N GLY A 166 -6.89 4.37 15.06
CA GLY A 166 -7.19 5.73 14.62
C GLY A 166 -5.94 6.53 14.26
N PHE A 167 -4.87 5.88 13.80
CA PHE A 167 -3.58 6.54 13.62
C PHE A 167 -3.64 7.61 12.52
N ASN A 168 -3.49 8.89 12.93
CA ASN A 168 -3.61 10.09 12.09
C ASN A 168 -4.97 10.27 11.39
N VAL A 169 -6.01 9.53 11.78
CA VAL A 169 -7.39 9.69 11.32
C VAL A 169 -8.29 10.11 12.49
N GLU A 170 -9.46 10.69 12.16
CA GLU A 170 -10.46 11.02 13.16
C GLU A 170 -11.38 9.80 13.35
N THR A 171 -11.38 9.21 14.54
CA THR A 171 -12.29 8.11 14.86
C THR A 171 -13.71 8.66 14.93
N SER A 172 -14.60 8.13 14.08
CA SER A 172 -15.89 8.80 13.85
C SER A 172 -16.90 8.62 14.97
N GLY A 173 -16.75 7.65 15.88
CA GLY A 173 -17.70 7.40 16.97
C GLY A 173 -19.16 7.45 16.48
N ASP A 174 -20.00 8.23 17.17
CA ASP A 174 -21.35 8.61 16.72
C ASP A 174 -21.31 9.83 15.79
N HIS A 175 -20.88 9.64 14.55
CA HIS A 175 -20.75 10.74 13.59
C HIS A 175 -22.11 11.10 12.99
N PRO A 176 -22.51 12.39 12.92
CA PRO A 176 -23.85 12.80 12.45
C PRO A 176 -24.15 12.43 10.99
N ALA A 177 -23.12 12.13 10.19
CA ALA A 177 -23.29 11.58 8.84
C ALA A 177 -23.91 10.17 8.81
N TRP A 178 -24.03 9.48 9.95
CA TRP A 178 -24.72 8.20 10.10
C TRP A 178 -26.15 8.35 10.61
N HIS A 179 -26.59 9.56 10.93
CA HIS A 179 -27.96 9.84 11.37
C HIS A 179 -28.87 10.08 10.17
N GLU A 180 -30.15 9.72 10.29
CA GLU A 180 -31.15 9.98 9.24
C GLU A 180 -31.32 11.50 9.07
N SER A 181 -30.98 12.02 7.89
CA SER A 181 -30.99 13.44 7.58
C SER A 181 -31.04 13.65 6.06
N GLU A 182 -31.71 14.73 5.62
CA GLU A 182 -31.65 15.22 4.23
C GLU A 182 -30.55 16.29 4.04
N GLU A 183 -29.86 16.66 5.13
CA GLU A 183 -28.76 17.62 5.14
C GLU A 183 -27.41 16.90 5.18
N ASP A 184 -26.53 17.27 4.25
CA ASP A 184 -25.18 16.73 4.16
C ASP A 184 -24.25 17.36 5.21
N VAL A 185 -23.49 16.53 5.92
CA VAL A 185 -22.47 16.99 6.87
C VAL A 185 -21.13 17.23 6.15
N TYR A 186 -20.74 18.51 6.04
CA TYR A 186 -19.45 18.91 5.47
C TYR A 186 -18.42 19.31 6.54
N PRO A 187 -17.10 19.17 6.29
CA PRO A 187 -16.07 19.52 7.25
C PRO A 187 -16.03 21.05 7.39
N GLY A 188 -16.08 21.54 8.62
CA GLY A 188 -16.09 22.99 8.90
C GLY A 188 -17.46 23.67 8.74
N SER A 189 -18.53 22.92 8.50
CA SER A 189 -19.89 23.39 8.78
C SER A 189 -20.00 23.72 10.27
N LYS A 190 -20.55 24.88 10.61
CA LYS A 190 -20.90 25.23 11.99
C LYS A 190 -22.24 24.62 12.37
#